data_AF-A0A2E7QHJ0-F1
#
_entry.id   AF-A0A2E7QHJ0-F1
#
_cell.length_a   1.000
_cell.length_b   1.000
_cell.length_c   1.000
_cell.angle_alpha   90.00
_cell.angle_beta   90.00
_cell.angle_gamma   90.00
#
_symmetry.space_group_name_H-M   'P 1'
#
loop_
_entity.id
_entity.type
_entity.pdbx_description
1 polymer ?
#
loop_
_entity_poly.entity_id
_entity_poly.type
_entity_poly.pdbx_seq_one_letter_code
_entity_poly.pdbx_strand_id
1 'polypeptide(L)'
;MDYVIGVDFDNTIVSYDEVFHHVALQKGLIPAGTLKRKMEIRDRIRKLSAGETTWIRLQGIVYGKFMQRAEIMPGVANFLLQCKVRNHSVFIVSHKTEYGHFDCDNVSLRQEALKWMESKRFFDPQYYGLKRENVFFASTRAEKARTIAELGCNYFIDDLPEVFANEEFPAGTRKVLLGRLDPMETSCDVKPVSDWAEASNHVLGPATDDDVAMWASVVAGRPIESIVRVLGRGNSRIYKVVATDGKRFALKHYPGRLADARPRLKTEFNALQFLRKQSVATVPMAVEMDGGLNLGFYEWIEGAPVTRPALADLRQAVDFVERLHSLSREAGANGIGMASEACLSANELINQVEERLRRLRAQCGGFPGLANFLAHTFEPLWEEVEEISWHLWPTETREGSLPRGKQTLSPSDFGFHNALRNDGKITFIDFEYFGWDDPVKLTADFLWHPAMELNPEISAQWEKAMLGLFSGDPDFAVRLHAAMPLYGLRWAMIVLNEFLPGLSERRRDAGGAYCRDPDEARDIQLGKAKRYCERVKQSIPTLTVA
;
A
#
# COMPACT_ATOMS: atom_id res chain seq x y z
N MET A 1 19.06 10.67 24.58
CA MET A 1 20.45 10.47 24.14
C MET A 1 20.50 10.95 22.72
N ASP A 2 21.43 11.84 22.39
CA ASP A 2 21.53 12.42 21.06
C ASP A 2 22.50 11.56 20.25
N TYR A 3 21.97 10.85 19.26
CA TYR A 3 22.80 10.00 18.41
C TYR A 3 23.38 10.79 17.23
N VAL A 4 24.62 10.43 16.88
CA VAL A 4 25.23 10.73 15.59
C VAL A 4 24.96 9.56 14.66
N ILE A 5 24.22 9.79 13.58
CA ILE A 5 23.79 8.74 12.67
C ILE A 5 24.32 9.04 11.27
N GLY A 6 25.14 8.13 10.74
CA GLY A 6 25.60 8.16 9.36
C GLY A 6 24.70 7.33 8.46
N VAL A 7 24.48 7.80 7.23
CA VAL A 7 23.64 7.13 6.24
C VAL A 7 24.33 7.18 4.87
N ASP A 8 24.35 6.06 4.14
CA ASP A 8 24.77 6.07 2.74
C ASP A 8 23.72 6.73 1.82
N PHE A 9 24.17 7.22 0.67
CA PHE A 9 23.29 7.85 -0.30
C PHE A 9 22.71 6.89 -1.35
N ASP A 10 23.57 6.14 -2.05
CA ASP A 10 23.24 5.48 -3.30
C ASP A 10 22.60 4.10 -3.08
N ASN A 11 21.29 3.96 -3.37
CA ASN A 11 20.44 2.79 -3.03
C ASN A 11 20.04 2.68 -1.56
N THR A 12 20.62 3.50 -0.68
CA THR A 12 20.18 3.62 0.71
C THR A 12 19.13 4.74 0.88
N ILE A 13 19.46 5.98 0.48
CA ILE A 13 18.52 7.12 0.46
C ILE A 13 17.75 7.20 -0.86
N VAL A 14 18.42 6.90 -1.97
CA VAL A 14 17.91 7.11 -3.32
C VAL A 14 17.44 5.79 -3.94
N SER A 15 16.22 5.76 -4.47
CA SER A 15 15.75 4.68 -5.33
C SER A 15 15.93 5.05 -6.81
N TYR A 16 16.64 4.19 -7.53
CA TYR A 16 16.94 4.37 -8.95
C TYR A 16 16.09 3.47 -9.87
N ASP A 17 15.23 2.62 -9.34
CA ASP A 17 14.52 1.57 -10.08
C ASP A 17 13.74 2.11 -11.29
N GLU A 18 12.91 3.14 -11.06
CA GLU A 18 12.12 3.80 -12.10
C GLU A 18 13.01 4.48 -13.16
N VAL A 19 14.13 5.09 -12.73
CA VAL A 19 15.04 5.80 -13.64
C VAL A 19 15.80 4.81 -14.52
N PHE A 20 16.34 3.73 -13.94
CA PHE A 20 16.98 2.67 -14.71
C PHE A 20 16.00 2.07 -15.72
N HIS A 21 14.77 1.77 -15.30
CA HIS A 21 13.77 1.22 -16.21
C HIS A 21 13.48 2.17 -17.37
N HIS A 22 13.19 3.44 -17.07
CA HIS A 22 12.86 4.43 -18.08
C HIS A 22 14.00 4.63 -19.09
N VAL A 23 15.24 4.82 -18.62
CA VAL A 23 16.38 5.07 -19.50
C VAL A 23 16.77 3.83 -20.30
N ALA A 24 16.70 2.64 -19.70
CA ALA A 24 16.95 1.38 -20.41
C ALA A 24 15.90 1.12 -21.50
N LEU A 25 14.63 1.39 -21.21
CA LEU A 25 13.55 1.26 -22.19
C LEU A 25 13.71 2.25 -23.34
N GLN A 26 13.99 3.52 -23.04
CA GLN A 26 14.21 4.57 -24.05
C GLN A 26 15.39 4.23 -24.99
N LYS A 27 16.40 3.54 -24.48
CA LYS A 27 17.57 3.09 -25.25
C LYS A 27 17.36 1.74 -25.94
N GLY A 28 16.18 1.12 -25.84
CA GLY A 28 15.90 -0.19 -26.43
C GLY A 28 16.70 -1.34 -25.79
N LEU A 29 17.21 -1.17 -24.57
CA LEU A 29 18.01 -2.19 -23.87
C LEU A 29 17.13 -3.25 -23.20
N ILE A 30 15.87 -2.92 -22.94
CA ILE A 30 14.88 -3.82 -22.33
C ILE A 30 13.51 -3.66 -23.01
N PRO A 31 12.68 -4.72 -23.06
CA PRO A 31 11.28 -4.62 -23.46
C PRO A 31 10.42 -3.88 -22.43
N ALA A 32 9.30 -3.31 -22.88
CA ALA A 32 8.37 -2.55 -22.03
C ALA A 32 7.75 -3.34 -20.86
N GLY A 33 7.66 -4.67 -20.98
CA GLY A 33 7.14 -5.55 -19.92
C GLY A 33 8.17 -5.96 -18.85
N THR A 34 9.38 -5.41 -18.88
CA THR A 34 10.41 -5.73 -17.88
C THR A 34 10.02 -5.15 -16.53
N LEU A 35 10.18 -5.91 -15.44
CA LEU A 35 9.89 -5.38 -14.11
C LEU A 35 10.85 -4.23 -13.78
N LYS A 36 10.32 -3.23 -13.09
CA LYS A 36 11.04 -2.02 -12.72
C LYS A 36 11.91 -2.25 -11.49
N ARG A 37 12.94 -3.08 -11.63
CA ARG A 37 13.91 -3.37 -10.56
C ARG A 37 15.32 -3.31 -11.12
N LYS A 38 16.18 -2.53 -10.49
CA LYS A 38 17.58 -2.32 -10.91
C LYS A 38 18.32 -3.65 -11.11
N MET A 39 18.16 -4.62 -10.21
CA MET A 39 18.80 -5.94 -10.32
C MET A 39 18.35 -6.69 -11.57
N GLU A 40 17.04 -6.77 -11.83
CA GLU A 40 16.51 -7.46 -13.01
C GLU A 40 16.94 -6.78 -14.32
N ILE A 41 16.94 -5.44 -14.34
CA ILE A 41 17.41 -4.64 -15.46
C ILE A 41 18.91 -4.88 -15.70
N ARG A 42 19.73 -4.86 -14.65
CA ARG A 42 21.17 -5.14 -14.71
C ARG A 42 21.44 -6.51 -15.28
N ASP A 43 20.83 -7.54 -14.70
CA ASP A 43 21.09 -8.93 -15.05
C ASP A 43 20.65 -9.24 -16.49
N ARG A 44 19.63 -8.53 -16.99
CA ARG A 44 19.20 -8.61 -18.39
C ARG A 44 20.17 -7.89 -19.33
N ILE A 45 20.60 -6.68 -19.01
CA ILE A 45 21.54 -5.90 -19.83
C ILE A 45 22.90 -6.61 -19.93
N ARG A 46 23.37 -7.21 -18.84
CA ARG A 46 24.64 -7.97 -18.82
C ARG A 46 24.66 -9.18 -19.74
N LYS A 47 23.49 -9.73 -20.12
CA LYS A 47 23.36 -10.82 -21.09
C LYS A 47 23.47 -10.37 -22.55
N LEU A 48 23.48 -9.06 -22.82
CA LEU A 48 23.66 -8.51 -24.18
C LEU A 48 25.13 -8.57 -24.61
N SER A 49 25.39 -8.43 -25.91
CA SER A 49 26.75 -8.22 -26.43
C SER A 49 27.33 -6.91 -25.87
N ALA A 50 28.56 -6.96 -25.33
CA ALA A 50 29.15 -5.86 -24.56
C ALA A 50 28.27 -5.38 -23.37
N GLY A 51 27.54 -6.31 -22.74
CA GLY A 51 26.58 -6.02 -21.68
C GLY A 51 27.18 -5.29 -20.46
N GLU A 52 28.40 -5.65 -20.03
CA GLU A 52 29.05 -4.98 -18.89
C GLU A 52 29.38 -3.51 -19.20
N THR A 53 29.98 -3.24 -20.36
CA THR A 53 30.26 -1.87 -20.81
C THR A 53 28.96 -1.06 -20.97
N THR A 54 27.90 -1.70 -21.47
CA THR A 54 26.57 -1.09 -21.63
C THR A 54 25.96 -0.73 -20.28
N TRP A 55 26.06 -1.63 -19.30
CA TRP A 55 25.61 -1.41 -17.93
C TRP A 55 26.36 -0.24 -17.28
N ILE A 56 27.69 -0.22 -17.36
CA ILE A 56 28.52 0.85 -16.80
C ILE A 56 28.16 2.22 -17.42
N ARG A 57 27.98 2.28 -18.75
CA ARG A 57 27.54 3.52 -19.44
C ARG A 57 26.15 3.96 -18.98
N LEU A 58 25.22 3.01 -18.80
CA LEU A 58 23.88 3.30 -18.31
C LEU A 58 23.94 3.90 -16.90
N GLN A 59 24.79 3.37 -16.01
CA GLN A 59 24.99 3.90 -14.66
C GLN A 59 25.49 5.36 -14.69
N GLY A 60 26.48 5.70 -15.52
CA GLY A 60 26.96 7.07 -15.66
C GLY A 60 25.85 8.05 -16.06
N ILE A 61 25.00 7.65 -17.02
CA ILE A 61 23.87 8.45 -17.48
C ILE A 61 22.79 8.60 -16.38
N VAL A 62 22.46 7.52 -15.69
CA VAL A 62 21.43 7.50 -14.64
C VAL A 62 21.84 8.32 -13.43
N TYR A 63 23.05 8.09 -12.91
CA TYR A 63 23.55 8.77 -11.70
C TYR A 63 23.98 10.21 -11.95
N GLY A 64 24.24 10.59 -13.20
CA GLY A 64 24.50 11.97 -13.59
C GLY A 64 23.24 12.62 -14.14
N LYS A 65 23.11 12.64 -15.46
CA LYS A 65 22.07 13.38 -16.21
C LYS A 65 20.64 13.12 -15.75
N PHE A 66 20.29 11.89 -15.37
CA PHE A 66 18.92 11.54 -14.97
C PHE A 66 18.70 11.45 -13.46
N MET A 67 19.68 11.84 -12.65
CA MET A 67 19.60 11.82 -11.19
C MET A 67 18.35 12.53 -10.66
N GLN A 68 17.99 13.67 -11.26
CA GLN A 68 16.82 14.47 -10.87
C GLN A 68 15.48 13.72 -10.94
N ARG A 69 15.41 12.61 -11.67
CA ARG A 69 14.21 11.75 -11.75
C ARG A 69 14.15 10.66 -10.70
N ALA A 70 15.21 10.48 -9.91
CA ALA A 70 15.24 9.47 -8.86
C ALA A 70 14.29 9.84 -7.71
N GLU A 71 13.76 8.81 -7.06
CA GLU A 71 12.84 8.94 -5.94
C GLU A 71 13.57 8.73 -4.61
N ILE A 72 13.04 9.31 -3.54
CA ILE A 72 13.52 9.02 -2.19
C ILE A 72 13.03 7.60 -1.83
N MET A 73 13.88 6.78 -1.21
CA MET A 73 13.49 5.46 -0.73
C MET A 73 12.34 5.59 0.30
N PRO A 74 11.27 4.79 0.21
CA PRO A 74 10.15 4.87 1.14
C PRO A 74 10.62 4.77 2.60
N GLY A 75 10.19 5.70 3.45
CA GLY A 75 10.52 5.73 4.88
C GLY A 75 11.72 6.61 5.27
N VAL A 76 12.60 7.00 4.34
CA VAL A 76 13.71 7.93 4.63
C VAL A 76 13.19 9.26 5.15
N ALA A 77 12.12 9.78 4.54
CA ALA A 77 11.51 11.04 4.94
C ALA A 77 11.06 11.01 6.41
N ASN A 78 10.38 9.91 6.81
CA ASN A 78 9.93 9.68 8.17
C ASN A 78 11.13 9.64 9.14
N PHE A 79 12.18 8.90 8.78
CA PHE A 79 13.40 8.77 9.56
C PHE A 79 14.10 10.12 9.80
N LEU A 80 14.32 10.90 8.74
CA LEU A 80 15.00 12.20 8.85
C LEU A 80 14.21 13.19 9.71
N LEU A 81 12.88 13.23 9.57
CA LEU A 81 12.03 14.07 10.41
C LEU A 81 12.02 13.61 11.87
N GLN A 82 12.02 12.29 12.14
CA GLN A 82 12.15 11.76 13.50
C GLN A 82 13.48 12.17 14.13
N CYS A 83 14.58 12.03 13.40
CA CYS A 83 15.89 12.49 13.86
C CYS A 83 15.87 13.99 14.22
N LYS A 84 15.24 14.82 13.39
CA LYS A 84 15.09 16.25 13.66
C LYS A 84 14.27 16.53 14.93
N VAL A 85 13.11 15.89 15.10
CA VAL A 85 12.24 16.06 16.28
C VAL A 85 12.95 15.64 17.56
N ARG A 86 13.76 14.58 17.48
CA ARG A 86 14.46 13.97 18.61
C ARG A 86 15.90 14.50 18.79
N ASN A 87 16.27 15.57 18.09
CA ASN A 87 17.57 16.23 18.15
C ASN A 87 18.78 15.30 17.88
N HIS A 88 18.63 14.35 16.97
CA HIS A 88 19.75 13.53 16.48
C HIS A 88 20.47 14.21 15.32
N SER A 89 21.79 14.03 15.27
CA SER A 89 22.62 14.54 14.17
C SER A 89 22.68 13.50 13.06
N VAL A 90 22.33 13.91 11.83
CA VAL A 90 22.41 13.04 10.65
C VAL A 90 23.51 13.53 9.72
N PHE A 91 24.33 12.58 9.28
CA PHE A 91 25.40 12.76 8.30
C PHE A 91 25.18 11.83 7.12
N ILE A 92 25.33 12.36 5.90
CA ILE A 92 25.30 11.54 4.69
C ILE A 92 26.75 11.28 4.29
N VAL A 93 27.18 10.02 4.32
CA VAL A 93 28.55 9.63 3.96
C VAL A 93 28.46 8.56 2.89
N SER A 94 28.87 8.89 1.66
CA SER A 94 28.73 7.97 0.54
C SER A 94 30.00 7.84 -0.30
N HIS A 95 30.25 6.64 -0.79
CA HIS A 95 31.33 6.36 -1.73
C HIS A 95 30.81 6.64 -3.14
N LYS A 96 31.18 7.79 -3.69
CA LYS A 96 30.71 8.26 -5.00
C LYS A 96 31.85 8.88 -5.78
N THR A 97 32.14 8.33 -6.96
CA THR A 97 33.13 8.92 -7.87
C THR A 97 32.67 10.30 -8.31
N GLU A 98 33.62 11.19 -8.58
CA GLU A 98 33.28 12.55 -9.03
C GLU A 98 32.65 12.54 -10.42
N TYR A 99 33.16 11.71 -11.33
CA TYR A 99 32.67 11.55 -12.70
C TYR A 99 32.24 10.11 -12.98
N GLY A 100 31.29 9.95 -13.90
CA GLY A 100 30.86 8.64 -14.39
C GLY A 100 31.88 7.99 -15.32
N HIS A 101 31.95 6.67 -15.30
CA HIS A 101 32.76 5.93 -16.27
C HIS A 101 32.20 6.14 -17.68
N PHE A 102 33.06 6.57 -18.62
CA PHE A 102 32.71 6.89 -20.01
C PHE A 102 31.75 8.08 -20.21
N ASP A 103 31.69 9.00 -19.25
CA ASP A 103 30.89 10.22 -19.39
C ASP A 103 31.61 11.24 -20.29
N CYS A 104 31.12 11.41 -21.53
CA CYS A 104 31.65 12.42 -22.45
C CYS A 104 31.27 13.85 -22.06
N ASP A 105 30.25 14.02 -21.22
CA ASP A 105 29.70 15.32 -20.84
C ASP A 105 30.35 15.86 -19.53
N ASN A 106 31.26 15.10 -18.91
CA ASN A 106 31.94 15.43 -17.63
C ASN A 106 30.97 15.90 -16.54
N VAL A 107 29.82 15.24 -16.41
CA VAL A 107 28.82 15.58 -15.40
C VAL A 107 29.31 15.11 -14.03
N SER A 108 29.48 16.04 -13.10
CA SER A 108 29.87 15.70 -11.72
C SER A 108 28.72 15.00 -10.99
N LEU A 109 28.90 13.71 -10.70
CA LEU A 109 27.90 12.89 -10.00
C LEU A 109 27.65 13.40 -8.57
N ARG A 110 28.68 13.96 -7.93
CA ARG A 110 28.59 14.55 -6.58
C ARG A 110 27.76 15.84 -6.60
N GLN A 111 27.95 16.69 -7.61
CA GLN A 111 27.14 17.91 -7.75
C GLN A 111 25.68 17.59 -8.09
N GLU A 112 25.42 16.62 -8.97
CA GLU A 112 24.05 16.20 -9.28
C GLU A 112 23.34 15.58 -8.07
N ALA A 113 24.04 14.82 -7.24
CA ALA A 113 23.52 14.33 -5.95
C ALA A 113 23.12 15.48 -5.02
N LEU A 114 23.96 16.52 -4.88
CA LEU A 114 23.63 17.69 -4.06
C LEU A 114 22.44 18.48 -4.62
N LYS A 115 22.37 18.69 -5.95
CA LYS A 115 21.22 19.32 -6.59
C LYS A 115 19.94 18.52 -6.37
N TRP A 116 20.02 17.19 -6.42
CA TRP A 116 18.90 16.31 -6.12
C TRP A 116 18.47 16.44 -4.65
N MET A 117 19.40 16.42 -3.69
CA MET A 117 19.08 16.63 -2.28
C MET A 117 18.40 17.98 -2.03
N GLU A 118 18.88 19.05 -2.68
CA GLU A 118 18.28 20.38 -2.65
C GLU A 118 16.84 20.35 -3.19
N SER A 119 16.60 19.73 -4.35
CA SER A 119 15.26 19.63 -4.94
C SER A 119 14.30 18.78 -4.11
N LYS A 120 14.84 17.89 -3.26
CA LYS A 120 14.12 17.08 -2.26
C LYS A 120 14.05 17.73 -0.88
N ARG A 121 14.47 18.99 -0.73
CA ARG A 121 14.41 19.79 0.52
C ARG A 121 15.22 19.23 1.69
N PHE A 122 16.28 18.46 1.44
CA PHE A 122 17.21 17.97 2.48
C PHE A 122 17.77 19.10 3.34
N PHE A 123 18.08 20.23 2.70
CA PHE A 123 18.70 21.38 3.35
C PHE A 123 17.72 22.45 3.81
N ASP A 124 16.42 22.24 3.64
CA ASP A 124 15.38 23.18 4.07
C ASP A 124 15.21 23.10 5.61
N PRO A 125 15.50 24.17 6.37
CA PRO A 125 15.38 24.18 7.82
C PRO A 125 13.96 23.92 8.33
N GLN A 126 12.93 24.23 7.52
CA GLN A 126 11.53 23.98 7.87
C GLN A 126 11.11 22.54 7.58
N TYR A 127 11.87 21.81 6.75
CA TYR A 127 11.64 20.42 6.40
C TYR A 127 12.60 19.50 7.17
N TYR A 128 13.59 18.88 6.52
CA TYR A 128 14.55 17.99 7.20
C TYR A 128 15.66 18.74 7.96
N GLY A 129 16.04 19.93 7.50
CA GLY A 129 17.03 20.79 8.16
C GLY A 129 18.44 20.21 8.26
N LEU A 130 18.84 19.31 7.35
CA LEU A 130 20.23 18.87 7.29
C LEU A 130 21.10 20.05 6.83
N LYS A 131 22.33 20.11 7.34
CA LYS A 131 23.30 21.07 6.83
C LYS A 131 24.02 20.49 5.62
N ARG A 132 24.30 21.34 4.63
CA ARG A 132 25.06 20.91 3.44
C ARG A 132 26.48 20.44 3.78
N GLU A 133 27.07 20.98 4.86
CA GLU A 133 28.35 20.55 5.41
C GLU A 133 28.33 19.14 6.04
N ASN A 134 27.14 18.58 6.29
CA ASN A 134 26.99 17.21 6.81
C ASN A 134 26.99 16.14 5.70
N VAL A 135 27.29 16.51 4.46
CA VAL A 135 27.31 15.59 3.30
C VAL A 135 28.76 15.38 2.85
N PHE A 136 29.23 14.14 2.97
CA PHE A 136 30.59 13.73 2.66
C PHE A 136 30.60 12.70 1.52
N PHE A 137 31.35 12.99 0.46
CA PHE A 137 31.59 12.06 -0.62
C PHE A 137 33.04 11.57 -0.59
N ALA A 138 33.20 10.26 -0.40
CA ALA A 138 34.49 9.60 -0.44
C ALA A 138 34.75 9.03 -1.85
N SER A 139 36.01 9.05 -2.27
CA SER A 139 36.47 8.46 -3.53
C SER A 139 36.79 6.97 -3.41
N THR A 140 36.97 6.48 -2.17
CA THR A 140 37.21 5.06 -1.87
C THR A 140 36.38 4.59 -0.68
N ARG A 141 36.19 3.27 -0.54
CA ARG A 141 35.52 2.68 0.63
C ARG A 141 36.30 2.88 1.94
N ALA A 142 37.63 2.87 1.89
CA ALA A 142 38.49 3.14 3.03
C ALA A 142 38.35 4.59 3.52
N GLU A 143 38.35 5.56 2.61
CA GLU A 143 38.09 6.98 2.93
C GLU A 143 36.69 7.17 3.53
N LYS A 144 35.67 6.46 3.01
CA LYS A 144 34.33 6.42 3.59
C LYS A 144 34.37 5.92 5.04
N ALA A 145 35.02 4.78 5.29
CA ALA A 145 35.16 4.20 6.63
C ALA A 145 35.86 5.15 7.62
N ARG A 146 36.96 5.79 7.21
CA ARG A 146 37.65 6.82 8.02
C ARG A 146 36.76 8.02 8.33
N THR A 147 36.02 8.51 7.35
CA THR A 147 35.07 9.63 7.55
C THR A 147 34.00 9.25 8.60
N ILE A 148 33.47 8.03 8.56
CA ILE A 148 32.50 7.53 9.56
C ILE A 148 33.13 7.51 10.96
N ALA A 149 34.40 7.09 11.06
CA ALA A 149 35.14 7.07 12.33
C ALA A 149 35.41 8.49 12.86
N GLU A 150 35.83 9.42 12.00
CA GLU A 150 36.11 10.82 12.35
C GLU A 150 34.86 11.57 12.85
N LEU A 151 33.70 11.28 12.25
CA LEU A 151 32.41 11.84 12.66
C LEU A 151 31.88 11.24 13.97
N GLY A 152 32.45 10.13 14.44
CA GLY A 152 32.01 9.47 15.68
C GLY A 152 30.60 8.88 15.60
N CYS A 153 30.19 8.37 14.44
CA CYS A 153 28.86 7.81 14.22
C CYS A 153 28.53 6.68 15.21
N ASN A 154 27.41 6.81 15.93
CA ASN A 154 26.87 5.73 16.77
C ASN A 154 26.24 4.63 15.92
N TYR A 155 25.58 5.00 14.83
CA TYR A 155 24.96 4.10 13.87
C TYR A 155 25.41 4.45 12.46
N PHE A 156 25.55 3.44 11.60
CA PHE A 156 25.73 3.63 10.17
C PHE A 156 24.80 2.73 9.37
N ILE A 157 24.01 3.31 8.47
CA ILE A 157 23.03 2.63 7.63
C ILE A 157 23.57 2.59 6.19
N ASP A 158 23.68 1.40 5.61
CA ASP A 158 24.19 1.16 4.25
C ASP A 158 23.51 -0.07 3.64
N ASP A 159 23.37 -0.12 2.31
CA ASP A 159 22.90 -1.33 1.59
C ASP A 159 24.04 -2.28 1.23
N LEU A 160 25.31 -1.86 1.36
CA LEU A 160 26.47 -2.60 0.88
C LEU A 160 27.26 -3.27 2.03
N PRO A 161 27.26 -4.61 2.15
CA PRO A 161 27.99 -5.32 3.21
C PRO A 161 29.51 -5.10 3.16
N GLU A 162 30.07 -4.85 1.98
CA GLU A 162 31.51 -4.61 1.78
C GLU A 162 32.01 -3.35 2.48
N VAL A 163 31.13 -2.39 2.80
CA VAL A 163 31.49 -1.23 3.62
C VAL A 163 31.76 -1.66 5.05
N PHE A 164 30.93 -2.56 5.59
CA PHE A 164 31.03 -3.07 6.95
C PHE A 164 32.16 -4.08 7.16
N ALA A 165 32.63 -4.71 6.08
CA ALA A 165 33.76 -5.63 6.06
C ALA A 165 35.12 -4.91 5.91
N ASN A 166 35.13 -3.59 5.72
CA ASN A 166 36.36 -2.83 5.60
C ASN A 166 37.12 -2.80 6.94
N GLU A 167 38.44 -3.04 6.91
CA GLU A 167 39.29 -3.09 8.11
C GLU A 167 39.35 -1.73 8.85
N GLU A 168 39.20 -0.62 8.13
CA GLU A 168 39.20 0.74 8.70
C GLU A 168 37.81 1.12 9.25
N PHE A 169 36.80 0.24 9.20
CA PHE A 169 35.47 0.54 9.70
C PHE A 169 35.46 0.60 11.24
N PRO A 170 34.93 1.66 11.86
CA PRO A 170 35.00 1.86 13.31
C PRO A 170 34.24 0.77 14.10
N ALA A 171 34.94 0.13 15.05
CA ALA A 171 34.37 -0.93 15.89
C ALA A 171 33.25 -0.44 16.84
N GLY A 172 33.24 0.86 17.20
CA GLY A 172 32.23 1.46 18.08
C GLY A 172 30.91 1.82 17.39
N THR A 173 30.84 1.73 16.06
CA THR A 173 29.66 2.10 15.27
C THR A 173 28.77 0.88 15.04
N ARG A 174 27.50 1.00 15.40
CA ARG A 174 26.48 -0.04 15.17
C ARG A 174 26.14 -0.09 13.68
N LYS A 175 26.31 -1.27 13.08
CA LYS A 175 26.17 -1.51 11.64
C LYS A 175 24.74 -1.92 11.31
N VAL A 176 24.07 -1.16 10.46
CA VAL A 176 22.71 -1.44 10.00
C VAL A 176 22.73 -1.66 8.49
N LEU A 177 22.45 -2.90 8.07
CA LEU A 177 22.53 -3.30 6.67
C LEU A 177 21.13 -3.35 6.06
N LEU A 178 20.85 -2.41 5.16
CA LEU A 178 19.55 -2.26 4.51
C LEU A 178 19.46 -3.19 3.28
N GLY A 179 18.68 -4.26 3.40
CA GLY A 179 18.50 -5.22 2.31
C GLY A 179 17.96 -6.56 2.80
N ARG A 180 17.43 -7.36 1.88
CA ARG A 180 17.04 -8.75 2.17
C ARG A 180 18.28 -9.63 2.03
N LEU A 181 18.83 -10.08 3.15
CA LEU A 181 19.94 -11.03 3.19
C LEU A 181 19.47 -12.39 3.67
N ASP A 182 20.13 -13.43 3.17
CA ASP A 182 20.00 -14.76 3.75
C ASP A 182 20.64 -14.77 5.15
N PRO A 183 19.97 -15.32 6.17
CA PRO A 183 20.47 -15.34 7.55
C PRO A 183 21.85 -16.00 7.72
N MET A 184 22.29 -16.79 6.74
CA MET A 184 23.58 -17.48 6.76
C MET A 184 24.78 -16.61 6.33
N GLU A 185 24.55 -15.42 5.76
CA GLU A 185 25.61 -14.53 5.28
C GLU A 185 25.95 -13.37 6.22
N THR A 186 25.23 -13.21 7.32
CA THR A 186 25.41 -12.08 8.26
C THR A 186 26.24 -12.47 9.47
N SER A 187 27.32 -11.72 9.74
CA SER A 187 28.06 -11.82 11.01
C SER A 187 27.24 -11.28 12.18
N CYS A 188 27.55 -11.67 13.41
CA CYS A 188 26.83 -11.25 14.62
C CYS A 188 26.87 -9.72 14.89
N ASP A 189 27.78 -8.99 14.24
CA ASP A 189 28.02 -7.56 14.48
C ASP A 189 27.27 -6.64 13.51
N VAL A 190 26.48 -7.18 12.57
CA VAL A 190 25.68 -6.43 11.61
C VAL A 190 24.20 -6.72 11.82
N LYS A 191 23.38 -5.68 11.94
CA LYS A 191 21.92 -5.81 12.00
C LYS A 191 21.33 -5.70 10.60
N PRO A 192 20.90 -6.81 9.96
CA PRO A 192 20.13 -6.72 8.73
C PRO A 192 18.74 -6.14 9.03
N VAL A 193 18.28 -5.27 8.14
CA VAL A 193 16.92 -4.70 8.15
C VAL A 193 16.36 -4.72 6.74
N SER A 194 15.09 -5.05 6.61
CA SER A 194 14.42 -5.25 5.32
C SER A 194 13.96 -3.95 4.67
N ASP A 195 13.71 -2.91 5.47
CA ASP A 195 13.26 -1.59 5.03
C ASP A 195 13.58 -0.48 6.04
N TRP A 196 13.24 0.76 5.66
CA TRP A 196 13.44 1.94 6.50
C TRP A 196 12.54 2.01 7.72
N ALA A 197 11.39 1.33 7.75
CA ALA A 197 10.55 1.27 8.94
C ALA A 197 11.24 0.43 10.03
N GLU A 198 11.81 -0.71 9.64
CA GLU A 198 12.62 -1.55 10.53
C GLU A 198 13.91 -0.84 10.96
N ALA A 199 14.61 -0.16 10.03
CA ALA A 199 15.79 0.65 10.34
C ALA A 199 15.46 1.75 11.37
N SER A 200 14.37 2.50 11.14
CA SER A 200 13.92 3.55 12.06
C SER A 200 13.59 2.99 13.44
N ASN A 201 12.84 1.88 13.50
CA ASN A 201 12.50 1.25 14.77
C ASN A 201 13.73 0.71 15.52
N HIS A 202 14.73 0.20 14.80
CA HIS A 202 15.97 -0.28 15.42
C HIS A 202 16.85 0.85 15.96
N VAL A 203 16.96 1.96 15.23
CA VAL A 203 17.85 3.08 15.57
C VAL A 203 17.18 4.06 16.53
N LEU A 204 15.91 4.37 16.32
CA LEU A 204 15.16 5.41 17.02
C LEU A 204 14.07 4.83 17.94
N GLY A 205 13.64 3.58 17.73
CA GLY A 205 12.44 3.05 18.37
C GLY A 205 11.15 3.40 17.59
N PRO A 206 9.98 2.99 18.11
CA PRO A 206 8.72 3.20 17.41
C PRO A 206 8.38 4.69 17.28
N ALA A 207 7.64 5.03 16.23
CA ALA A 207 7.11 6.37 16.05
C ALA A 207 6.14 6.73 17.18
N THR A 208 6.31 7.91 17.77
CA THR A 208 5.43 8.47 18.81
C THR A 208 4.42 9.43 18.18
N ASP A 209 3.41 9.84 18.95
CA ASP A 209 2.44 10.84 18.50
C ASP A 209 3.11 12.20 18.21
N ASP A 210 4.20 12.54 18.91
CA ASP A 210 5.00 13.76 18.65
C ASP A 210 5.69 13.72 17.28
N ASP A 211 6.23 12.55 16.88
CA ASP A 211 6.81 12.40 15.54
C ASP A 211 5.73 12.61 14.47
N VAL A 212 4.55 12.03 14.67
CA VAL A 212 3.42 12.17 13.74
C VAL A 212 2.89 13.60 13.72
N ALA A 213 2.85 14.30 14.87
CA ALA A 213 2.48 15.71 14.94
C ALA A 213 3.43 16.58 14.12
N MET A 214 4.74 16.32 14.18
CA MET A 214 5.71 17.03 13.34
C MET A 214 5.46 16.74 11.86
N TRP A 215 5.32 15.47 11.46
CA TRP A 215 5.04 15.12 10.07
C TRP A 215 3.76 15.78 9.58
N ALA A 216 2.71 15.78 10.42
CA ALA A 216 1.44 16.43 10.15
C ALA A 216 1.61 17.94 9.93
N SER A 217 2.39 18.62 10.77
CA SER A 217 2.65 20.07 10.65
C SER A 217 3.35 20.42 9.34
N VAL A 218 4.30 19.58 8.94
CA VAL A 218 5.10 19.73 7.73
C VAL A 218 4.24 19.57 6.49
N VAL A 219 3.39 18.54 6.43
CA VAL A 219 2.51 18.29 5.29
C VAL A 219 1.37 19.31 5.22
N ALA A 220 0.78 19.70 6.36
CA ALA A 220 -0.30 20.67 6.39
C ALA A 220 0.16 22.13 6.18
N GLY A 221 1.48 22.37 6.17
CA GLY A 221 2.09 23.68 6.06
C GLY A 221 1.69 24.64 7.19
N ARG A 222 1.35 24.10 8.36
CA ARG A 222 0.82 24.87 9.50
C ARG A 222 1.10 24.18 10.84
N PRO A 223 1.21 24.93 11.94
CA PRO A 223 1.37 24.35 13.26
C PRO A 223 0.13 23.53 13.68
N ILE A 224 0.39 22.37 14.26
CA ILE A 224 -0.64 21.48 14.83
C ILE A 224 -0.78 21.78 16.32
N GLU A 225 -2.01 22.03 16.76
CA GLU A 225 -2.35 22.24 18.17
C GLU A 225 -2.48 20.90 18.90
N SER A 226 -3.13 19.91 18.29
CA SER A 226 -3.28 18.59 18.87
C SER A 226 -3.42 17.49 17.81
N ILE A 227 -2.97 16.29 18.18
CA ILE A 227 -3.15 15.08 17.39
C ILE A 227 -3.64 13.96 18.32
N VAL A 228 -4.67 13.22 17.90
CA VAL A 228 -5.21 12.10 18.65
C VAL A 228 -5.40 10.92 17.73
N ARG A 229 -4.80 9.78 18.08
CA ARG A 229 -4.94 8.54 17.32
C ARG A 229 -6.37 7.99 17.44
N VAL A 230 -6.96 7.64 16.30
CA VAL A 230 -8.26 6.93 16.22
C VAL A 230 -7.99 5.44 16.18
N LEU A 231 -8.44 4.70 17.20
CA LEU A 231 -8.23 3.26 17.35
C LEU A 231 -9.28 2.44 16.58
N GLY A 232 -8.99 1.14 16.38
CA GLY A 232 -9.97 0.18 15.84
C GLY A 232 -10.05 0.08 14.31
N ARG A 233 -9.14 0.71 13.57
CA ARG A 233 -9.04 0.61 12.10
C ARG A 233 -7.81 -0.22 11.70
N GLY A 234 -7.99 -1.22 10.83
CA GLY A 234 -6.99 -2.27 10.58
C GLY A 234 -6.06 -2.07 9.38
N ASN A 235 -6.35 -1.11 8.48
CA ASN A 235 -5.60 -0.94 7.23
C ASN A 235 -4.56 0.19 7.29
N SER A 236 -4.92 1.32 7.90
CA SER A 236 -4.09 2.53 7.97
C SER A 236 -4.20 3.13 9.38
N ARG A 237 -3.14 3.79 9.85
CA ARG A 237 -3.19 4.53 11.13
C ARG A 237 -3.91 5.86 10.87
N ILE A 238 -4.94 6.15 11.66
CA ILE A 238 -5.75 7.36 11.49
C ILE A 238 -5.58 8.26 12.72
N TYR A 239 -5.47 9.55 12.50
CA TYR A 239 -5.40 10.56 13.56
C TYR A 239 -6.39 11.69 13.29
N LYS A 240 -7.04 12.17 14.35
CA LYS A 240 -7.72 13.46 14.35
C LYS A 240 -6.65 14.53 14.63
N VAL A 241 -6.53 15.47 13.72
CA VAL A 241 -5.58 16.58 13.82
C VAL A 241 -6.35 17.88 13.97
N VAL A 242 -5.98 18.70 14.95
CA VAL A 242 -6.48 20.07 15.11
C VAL A 242 -5.33 21.02 14.86
N ALA A 243 -5.46 21.86 13.84
CA ALA A 243 -4.49 22.91 13.55
C ALA A 243 -4.75 24.13 14.44
N THR A 244 -3.72 24.94 14.62
CA THR A 244 -3.79 26.20 15.42
C THR A 244 -4.78 27.23 14.90
N ASP A 245 -5.22 27.13 13.64
CA ASP A 245 -6.31 27.94 13.07
C ASP A 245 -7.71 27.36 13.33
N GLY A 246 -7.82 26.33 14.18
CA GLY A 246 -9.06 25.65 14.56
C GLY A 246 -9.57 24.63 13.54
N LYS A 247 -8.93 24.50 12.36
CA LYS A 247 -9.33 23.52 11.35
C LYS A 247 -9.02 22.10 11.80
N ARG A 248 -9.91 21.18 11.46
CA ARG A 248 -9.83 19.77 11.83
C ARG A 248 -9.62 18.90 10.60
N PHE A 249 -8.72 17.94 10.72
CA PHE A 249 -8.39 17.02 9.65
C PHE A 249 -8.38 15.57 10.13
N ALA A 250 -8.70 14.66 9.22
CA ALA A 250 -8.34 13.26 9.35
C ALA A 250 -6.99 13.05 8.65
N LEU A 251 -5.96 12.72 9.42
CA LEU A 251 -4.67 12.30 8.90
C LEU A 251 -4.66 10.77 8.78
N LYS A 252 -4.39 10.26 7.58
CA LYS A 252 -4.11 8.83 7.35
C LYS A 252 -2.64 8.61 7.08
N HIS A 253 -2.04 7.70 7.83
CA HIS A 253 -0.71 7.16 7.55
C HIS A 253 -0.84 5.73 7.03
N TYR A 254 -0.50 5.56 5.76
CA TYR A 254 -0.68 4.30 5.05
C TYR A 254 0.50 3.36 5.28
N PRO A 255 0.30 2.02 5.19
CA PRO A 255 1.38 1.06 5.27
C PRO A 255 2.47 1.29 4.23
N GLY A 256 3.71 0.98 4.58
CA GLY A 256 4.84 1.05 3.65
C GLY A 256 4.65 0.12 2.44
N ARG A 257 5.12 0.57 1.27
CA ARG A 257 4.89 -0.14 -0.01
C ARG A 257 5.53 -1.53 -0.12
N LEU A 258 6.55 -1.80 0.70
CA LEU A 258 7.17 -3.13 0.78
C LEU A 258 6.27 -4.15 1.48
N ALA A 259 5.49 -3.70 2.47
CA ALA A 259 4.49 -4.52 3.17
C ALA A 259 3.15 -4.58 2.42
N ASP A 260 2.82 -3.53 1.65
CA ASP A 260 1.64 -3.46 0.81
C ASP A 260 1.92 -2.69 -0.48
N ALA A 261 2.06 -3.39 -1.60
CA ALA A 261 2.40 -2.79 -2.89
C ALA A 261 1.33 -1.83 -3.44
N ARG A 262 0.11 -1.83 -2.87
CA ARG A 262 -0.99 -0.99 -3.36
C ARG A 262 -0.69 0.50 -3.10
N PRO A 263 -0.93 1.38 -4.09
CA PRO A 263 -0.69 2.81 -3.96
C PRO A 263 -1.83 3.54 -3.20
N ARG A 264 -2.24 3.01 -2.03
CA ARG A 264 -3.44 3.41 -1.26
C ARG A 264 -3.62 4.92 -1.13
N LEU A 265 -2.57 5.63 -0.72
CA LEU A 265 -2.56 7.09 -0.61
C LEU A 265 -3.01 7.77 -1.91
N LYS A 266 -2.33 7.44 -3.02
CA LYS A 266 -2.60 8.04 -4.33
C LYS A 266 -4.01 7.67 -4.81
N THR A 267 -4.43 6.42 -4.59
CA THR A 267 -5.78 5.96 -4.95
C THR A 267 -6.86 6.74 -4.21
N GLU A 268 -6.80 6.80 -2.88
CA GLU A 268 -7.80 7.50 -2.06
C GLU A 268 -7.83 9.00 -2.35
N PHE A 269 -6.65 9.64 -2.40
CA PHE A 269 -6.55 11.07 -2.67
C PHE A 269 -7.13 11.44 -4.03
N ASN A 270 -6.74 10.72 -5.10
CA ASN A 270 -7.23 10.99 -6.44
C ASN A 270 -8.73 10.69 -6.59
N ALA A 271 -9.23 9.64 -5.93
CA ALA A 271 -10.65 9.31 -5.94
C ALA A 271 -11.48 10.44 -5.31
N LEU A 272 -11.10 10.90 -4.12
CA LEU A 272 -11.81 11.97 -3.42
C LEU A 272 -11.71 13.31 -4.18
N GLN A 273 -10.55 13.64 -4.75
CA GLN A 273 -10.42 14.81 -5.63
C GLN A 273 -11.35 14.73 -6.83
N PHE A 274 -11.40 13.58 -7.51
CA PHE A 274 -12.30 13.36 -8.64
C PHE A 274 -13.77 13.51 -8.24
N LEU A 275 -14.21 12.84 -7.17
CA LEU A 275 -15.60 12.87 -6.72
C LEU A 275 -16.04 14.27 -6.29
N ARG A 276 -15.19 15.01 -5.55
CA ARG A 276 -15.50 16.39 -5.15
C ARG A 276 -15.52 17.34 -6.34
N LYS A 277 -14.62 17.17 -7.32
CA LYS A 277 -14.66 17.93 -8.58
C LYS A 277 -15.97 17.70 -9.34
N GLN A 278 -16.56 16.51 -9.20
CA GLN A 278 -17.86 16.15 -9.74
C GLN A 278 -19.05 16.46 -8.82
N SER A 279 -18.86 17.35 -7.84
CA SER A 279 -19.88 17.83 -6.90
C SER A 279 -20.53 16.72 -6.06
N VAL A 280 -19.84 15.60 -5.82
CA VAL A 280 -20.31 14.55 -4.92
C VAL A 280 -20.04 14.98 -3.47
N ALA A 281 -21.09 15.46 -2.79
CA ALA A 281 -20.98 16.01 -1.44
C ALA A 281 -20.87 14.95 -0.33
N THR A 282 -21.24 13.70 -0.61
CA THR A 282 -21.30 12.57 0.34
C THR A 282 -19.93 11.92 0.60
N VAL A 283 -18.84 12.58 0.25
CA VAL A 283 -17.45 12.13 0.51
C VAL A 283 -16.61 13.28 1.08
N PRO A 284 -15.55 12.99 1.87
CA PRO A 284 -14.65 14.01 2.40
C PRO A 284 -13.92 14.79 1.31
N MET A 285 -13.49 16.02 1.64
CA MET A 285 -12.47 16.69 0.85
C MET A 285 -11.09 16.06 1.05
N ALA A 286 -10.39 15.79 -0.06
CA ALA A 286 -8.95 15.58 -0.06
C ALA A 286 -8.24 16.94 0.03
N VAL A 287 -7.48 17.17 1.09
CA VAL A 287 -6.84 18.45 1.39
C VAL A 287 -5.43 18.50 0.83
N GLU A 288 -4.56 17.60 1.29
CA GLU A 288 -3.16 17.54 0.88
C GLU A 288 -2.62 16.11 1.03
N MET A 289 -1.54 15.74 0.33
CA MET A 289 -0.84 14.48 0.56
C MET A 289 0.66 14.64 0.42
N ASP A 290 1.41 13.80 1.14
CA ASP A 290 2.85 13.66 0.94
C ASP A 290 3.21 12.20 0.65
N GLY A 291 3.73 11.96 -0.56
CA GLY A 291 4.11 10.63 -1.02
C GLY A 291 5.38 10.08 -0.38
N GLY A 292 6.27 10.93 0.13
CA GLY A 292 7.50 10.53 0.81
C GLY A 292 7.24 10.04 2.23
N LEU A 293 6.32 10.72 2.94
CA LEU A 293 5.85 10.35 4.28
C LEU A 293 4.69 9.35 4.25
N ASN A 294 4.12 9.11 3.06
CA ASN A 294 2.95 8.25 2.84
C ASN A 294 1.75 8.68 3.71
N LEU A 295 1.50 10.00 3.74
CA LEU A 295 0.46 10.65 4.55
C LEU A 295 -0.59 11.32 3.65
N GLY A 296 -1.87 11.19 4.03
CA GLY A 296 -2.98 11.89 3.40
C GLY A 296 -3.78 12.70 4.41
N PHE A 297 -4.04 13.97 4.10
CA PHE A 297 -4.93 14.85 4.85
C PHE A 297 -6.30 14.93 4.19
N TYR A 298 -7.32 14.65 4.98
CA TYR A 298 -8.72 14.70 4.56
C TYR A 298 -9.52 15.58 5.51
N GLU A 299 -10.66 16.05 5.03
CA GLU A 299 -11.67 16.70 5.87
C GLU A 299 -12.03 15.82 7.07
N TRP A 300 -12.02 16.40 8.26
CA TRP A 300 -12.57 15.71 9.43
C TRP A 300 -14.10 15.71 9.36
N ILE A 301 -14.68 14.53 9.26
CA ILE A 301 -16.13 14.35 9.26
C ILE A 301 -16.60 14.13 10.69
N GLU A 302 -17.40 15.08 11.20
CA GLU A 302 -18.14 14.87 12.43
C GLU A 302 -19.31 13.91 12.15
N GLY A 303 -19.53 12.93 13.03
CA GLY A 303 -20.60 11.95 12.88
C GLY A 303 -20.30 10.65 13.62
N ALA A 304 -21.32 9.79 13.72
CA ALA A 304 -21.22 8.47 14.33
C ALA A 304 -21.14 7.36 13.25
N PRO A 305 -20.41 6.26 13.48
CA PRO A 305 -20.45 5.10 12.59
C PRO A 305 -21.87 4.56 12.40
N VAL A 306 -22.20 4.12 11.18
CA VAL A 306 -23.50 3.49 10.91
C VAL A 306 -23.42 2.00 11.26
N THR A 307 -23.81 1.65 12.48
CA THR A 307 -23.82 0.25 12.95
C THR A 307 -25.15 -0.48 12.71
N ARG A 308 -26.26 0.27 12.71
CA ARG A 308 -27.61 -0.27 12.45
C ARG A 308 -28.28 0.56 11.37
N PRO A 309 -28.09 0.21 10.09
CA PRO A 309 -28.66 0.98 8.99
C PRO A 309 -30.18 0.83 8.94
N ALA A 310 -30.86 1.93 8.69
CA ALA A 310 -32.28 2.00 8.38
C ALA A 310 -32.50 2.18 6.87
N LEU A 311 -33.75 2.09 6.42
CA LEU A 311 -34.10 2.26 5.00
C LEU A 311 -33.70 3.63 4.44
N ALA A 312 -33.71 4.68 5.25
CA ALA A 312 -33.25 6.01 4.84
C ALA A 312 -31.74 6.05 4.55
N ASP A 313 -30.96 5.22 5.25
CA ASP A 313 -29.51 5.09 5.04
C ASP A 313 -29.22 4.30 3.76
N LEU A 314 -30.00 3.23 3.54
CA LEU A 314 -29.93 2.43 2.32
C LEU A 314 -30.20 3.28 1.08
N ARG A 315 -31.23 4.14 1.11
CA ARG A 315 -31.50 5.06 0.00
C ARG A 315 -30.28 5.93 -0.34
N GLN A 316 -29.63 6.53 0.66
CA GLN A 316 -28.42 7.32 0.44
C GLN A 316 -27.25 6.49 -0.13
N ALA A 317 -27.13 5.22 0.24
CA ALA A 317 -26.14 4.32 -0.34
C ALA A 317 -26.45 3.98 -1.81
N VAL A 318 -27.72 3.73 -2.15
CA VAL A 318 -28.18 3.51 -3.52
C VAL A 318 -27.95 4.75 -4.38
N ASP A 319 -28.37 5.92 -3.91
CA ASP A 319 -28.19 7.21 -4.60
C ASP A 319 -26.70 7.49 -4.88
N PHE A 320 -25.82 7.12 -3.93
CA PHE A 320 -24.38 7.25 -4.11
C PHE A 320 -23.85 6.34 -5.21
N VAL A 321 -24.27 5.07 -5.25
CA VAL A 321 -23.85 4.12 -6.31
C VAL A 321 -24.41 4.52 -7.66
N GLU A 322 -25.65 5.00 -7.72
CA GLU A 322 -26.23 5.57 -8.95
C GLU A 322 -25.40 6.75 -9.46
N ARG A 323 -24.96 7.64 -8.55
CA ARG A 323 -24.05 8.73 -8.91
C ARG A 323 -22.71 8.21 -9.44
N LEU A 324 -22.09 7.21 -8.81
CA LEU A 324 -20.85 6.61 -9.30
C LEU A 324 -21.04 5.96 -10.68
N HIS A 325 -22.14 5.25 -10.89
CA HIS A 325 -22.45 4.64 -12.18
C HIS A 325 -22.64 5.70 -13.27
N SER A 326 -23.35 6.78 -12.97
CA SER A 326 -23.50 7.93 -13.88
C SER A 326 -22.14 8.55 -14.24
N LEU A 327 -21.30 8.81 -13.24
CA LEU A 327 -19.95 9.36 -13.45
C LEU A 327 -19.05 8.43 -14.26
N SER A 328 -19.25 7.12 -14.17
CA SER A 328 -18.52 6.15 -14.99
C SER A 328 -18.79 6.33 -16.48
N ARG A 329 -19.91 6.96 -16.88
CA ARG A 329 -20.23 7.25 -18.28
C ARG A 329 -19.56 8.51 -18.81
N GLU A 330 -18.97 9.32 -17.93
CA GLU A 330 -18.38 10.60 -18.28
C GLU A 330 -16.89 10.46 -18.66
N ALA A 331 -16.41 11.31 -19.56
CA ALA A 331 -15.00 11.32 -20.00
C ALA A 331 -14.00 11.53 -18.85
N GLY A 332 -14.43 12.19 -17.76
CA GLY A 332 -13.61 12.41 -16.58
C GLY A 332 -13.14 11.13 -15.87
N ALA A 333 -13.85 10.01 -16.05
CA ALA A 333 -13.52 8.73 -15.42
C ALA A 333 -12.40 7.95 -16.15
N ASN A 334 -11.96 8.40 -17.33
CA ASN A 334 -10.96 7.70 -18.15
C ASN A 334 -9.58 7.58 -17.47
N GLY A 335 -9.23 8.53 -16.60
CA GLY A 335 -7.97 8.53 -15.86
C GLY A 335 -7.96 7.63 -14.61
N ILE A 336 -9.10 7.02 -14.26
CA ILE A 336 -9.23 6.15 -13.09
C ILE A 336 -8.77 4.73 -13.44
N GLY A 337 -7.95 4.14 -12.57
CA GLY A 337 -7.47 2.75 -12.71
C GLY A 337 -8.51 1.71 -12.30
N MET A 338 -8.12 0.43 -12.29
CA MET A 338 -8.97 -0.64 -11.75
C MET A 338 -9.08 -0.53 -10.23
N ALA A 339 -10.25 -0.91 -9.71
CA ALA A 339 -10.44 -1.09 -8.28
C ALA A 339 -9.48 -2.18 -7.77
N SER A 340 -9.16 -2.14 -6.48
CA SER A 340 -8.30 -3.19 -5.91
C SER A 340 -8.99 -4.55 -6.02
N GLU A 341 -8.25 -5.51 -6.59
CA GLU A 341 -8.75 -6.85 -6.88
C GLU A 341 -10.06 -6.82 -7.68
N ALA A 342 -10.13 -5.98 -8.72
CA ALA A 342 -11.25 -5.97 -9.65
C ALA A 342 -11.48 -7.37 -10.25
N CYS A 343 -12.75 -7.72 -10.47
CA CYS A 343 -13.16 -9.01 -11.01
C CYS A 343 -14.05 -8.75 -12.23
N LEU A 344 -13.45 -8.74 -13.41
CA LEU A 344 -14.11 -8.48 -14.69
C LEU A 344 -14.50 -9.78 -15.42
N SER A 345 -14.15 -10.95 -14.90
CA SER A 345 -14.56 -12.25 -15.45
C SER A 345 -14.72 -13.32 -14.37
N ALA A 346 -15.40 -14.41 -14.70
CA ALA A 346 -15.50 -15.58 -13.82
C ALA A 346 -14.10 -16.12 -13.49
N ASN A 347 -13.25 -16.25 -14.51
CA ASN A 347 -11.88 -16.73 -14.37
C ASN A 347 -11.06 -15.85 -13.42
N GLU A 348 -11.18 -14.52 -13.48
CA GLU A 348 -10.48 -13.63 -12.55
C GLU A 348 -10.94 -13.84 -11.10
N LEU A 349 -12.23 -13.99 -10.86
CA LEU A 349 -12.77 -14.26 -9.51
C LEU A 349 -12.31 -15.64 -8.98
N ILE A 350 -12.38 -16.68 -9.80
CA ILE A 350 -11.92 -18.04 -9.48
C ILE A 350 -10.44 -18.03 -9.11
N ASN A 351 -9.59 -17.49 -9.98
CA ASN A 351 -8.15 -17.38 -9.73
C ASN A 351 -7.82 -16.64 -8.44
N GLN A 352 -8.58 -15.57 -8.10
CA GLN A 352 -8.39 -14.87 -6.84
C GLN A 352 -8.69 -15.75 -5.62
N VAL A 353 -9.73 -16.60 -5.68
CA VAL A 353 -10.06 -17.52 -4.58
C VAL A 353 -9.03 -18.65 -4.49
N GLU A 354 -8.66 -19.25 -5.61
CA GLU A 354 -7.65 -20.32 -5.66
C GLU A 354 -6.28 -19.86 -5.16
N GLU A 355 -5.84 -18.65 -5.52
CA GLU A 355 -4.57 -18.10 -5.03
C GLU A 355 -4.61 -17.88 -3.50
N ARG A 356 -5.75 -17.46 -2.95
CA ARG A 356 -5.92 -17.35 -1.49
C ARG A 356 -5.89 -18.73 -0.83
N LEU A 357 -6.59 -19.71 -1.41
CA LEU A 357 -6.59 -21.09 -0.92
C LEU A 357 -5.16 -21.65 -0.94
N ARG A 358 -4.40 -21.47 -2.01
CA ARG A 358 -3.00 -21.91 -2.14
C ARG A 358 -2.12 -21.31 -1.04
N ARG A 359 -2.26 -20.01 -0.76
CA ARG A 359 -1.51 -19.32 0.31
C ARG A 359 -1.87 -19.83 1.69
N LEU A 360 -3.13 -20.14 1.95
CA LEU A 360 -3.60 -20.70 3.23
C LEU A 360 -3.17 -22.16 3.41
N ARG A 361 -3.25 -22.98 2.34
CA ARG A 361 -2.72 -24.36 2.33
C ARG A 361 -1.26 -24.42 2.74
N ALA A 362 -0.45 -23.45 2.30
CA ALA A 362 0.96 -23.36 2.69
C ALA A 362 1.17 -23.15 4.20
N GLN A 363 0.15 -22.70 4.95
CA GLN A 363 0.22 -22.53 6.40
C GLN A 363 -0.31 -23.73 7.19
N CYS A 364 -0.93 -24.73 6.53
CA CYS A 364 -1.57 -25.87 7.19
C CYS A 364 -0.65 -26.66 8.13
N GLY A 365 0.65 -26.73 7.84
CA GLY A 365 1.62 -27.43 8.68
C GLY A 365 1.72 -26.88 10.10
N GLY A 366 1.43 -25.59 10.30
CA GLY A 366 1.41 -24.96 11.62
C GLY A 366 0.02 -24.91 12.28
N PHE A 367 -1.04 -25.23 11.54
CA PHE A 367 -2.42 -24.99 11.98
C PHE A 367 -3.35 -26.16 11.61
N PRO A 368 -3.43 -27.23 12.43
CA PRO A 368 -4.27 -28.40 12.14
C PRO A 368 -5.76 -28.07 11.97
N GLY A 369 -6.28 -27.09 12.73
CA GLY A 369 -7.66 -26.63 12.61
C GLY A 369 -7.98 -26.00 11.25
N LEU A 370 -7.03 -25.24 10.70
CA LEU A 370 -7.11 -24.69 9.34
C LEU A 370 -7.08 -25.83 8.31
N ALA A 371 -6.13 -26.75 8.43
CA ALA A 371 -5.98 -27.89 7.53
C ALA A 371 -7.26 -28.73 7.44
N ASN A 372 -7.84 -29.04 8.60
CA ASN A 372 -9.08 -29.80 8.67
C ASN A 372 -10.27 -29.06 8.02
N PHE A 373 -10.39 -27.74 8.26
CA PHE A 373 -11.45 -26.93 7.65
C PHE A 373 -11.31 -26.85 6.13
N LEU A 374 -10.09 -26.63 5.62
CA LEU A 374 -9.88 -26.54 4.17
C LEU A 374 -10.23 -27.87 3.49
N ALA A 375 -9.67 -28.98 3.96
CA ALA A 375 -9.86 -30.29 3.35
C ALA A 375 -11.30 -30.83 3.43
N HIS A 376 -12.00 -30.61 4.55
CA HIS A 376 -13.29 -31.27 4.80
C HIS A 376 -14.49 -30.32 4.74
N THR A 377 -14.29 -29.02 4.52
CA THR A 377 -15.39 -28.05 4.44
C THR A 377 -15.26 -27.13 3.24
N PHE A 378 -14.12 -26.45 3.09
CA PHE A 378 -13.97 -25.46 2.03
C PHE A 378 -13.80 -26.10 0.65
N GLU A 379 -12.84 -27.00 0.49
CA GLU A 379 -12.47 -27.56 -0.81
C GLU A 379 -13.61 -28.34 -1.48
N PRO A 380 -14.34 -29.24 -0.80
CA PRO A 380 -15.48 -29.92 -1.41
C PRO A 380 -16.60 -28.97 -1.83
N LEU A 381 -16.84 -27.92 -1.03
CA LEU A 381 -17.84 -26.90 -1.35
C LEU A 381 -17.38 -26.00 -2.49
N TRP A 382 -16.08 -25.71 -2.57
CA TRP A 382 -15.47 -24.92 -3.63
C TRP A 382 -15.63 -25.63 -4.98
N GLU A 383 -15.29 -26.93 -5.06
CA GLU A 383 -15.44 -27.72 -6.29
C GLU A 383 -16.88 -27.69 -6.83
N GLU A 384 -17.87 -27.92 -5.95
CA GLU A 384 -19.29 -27.87 -6.33
C GLU A 384 -19.73 -26.48 -6.79
N VAL A 385 -19.38 -25.43 -6.02
CA VAL A 385 -19.80 -24.05 -6.32
C VAL A 385 -19.11 -23.52 -7.57
N GLU A 386 -17.83 -23.81 -7.76
CA GLU A 386 -17.05 -23.42 -8.93
C GLU A 386 -17.68 -24.00 -10.20
N GLU A 387 -17.95 -25.32 -10.20
CA GLU A 387 -18.54 -25.99 -11.36
C GLU A 387 -19.90 -25.40 -11.72
N ILE A 388 -20.81 -25.25 -10.74
CA ILE A 388 -22.14 -24.68 -10.97
C ILE A 388 -22.02 -23.24 -11.49
N SER A 389 -21.24 -22.41 -10.80
CA SER A 389 -21.11 -20.98 -11.12
C SER A 389 -20.47 -20.77 -12.48
N TRP A 390 -19.48 -21.59 -12.85
CA TRP A 390 -18.84 -21.55 -14.16
C TRP A 390 -19.85 -21.76 -15.28
N HIS A 391 -20.74 -22.75 -15.15
CA HIS A 391 -21.75 -23.06 -16.17
C HIS A 391 -22.85 -22.01 -16.26
N LEU A 392 -23.28 -21.44 -15.13
CA LEU A 392 -24.27 -20.35 -15.08
C LEU A 392 -23.70 -19.03 -15.62
N TRP A 393 -22.40 -18.81 -15.53
CA TRP A 393 -21.79 -17.56 -15.96
C TRP A 393 -21.89 -17.37 -17.48
N PRO A 394 -22.31 -16.19 -17.98
CA PRO A 394 -22.38 -15.89 -19.41
C PRO A 394 -21.05 -16.11 -20.14
N THR A 395 -21.07 -16.87 -21.22
CA THR A 395 -19.88 -17.31 -21.96
C THR A 395 -18.95 -16.15 -22.35
N GLU A 396 -19.51 -15.00 -22.75
CA GLU A 396 -18.74 -13.83 -23.18
C GLU A 396 -17.78 -13.28 -22.11
N THR A 397 -18.15 -13.39 -20.82
CA THR A 397 -17.41 -12.81 -19.69
C THR A 397 -16.89 -13.89 -18.73
N ARG A 398 -16.89 -15.14 -19.18
CA ARG A 398 -16.36 -16.26 -18.40
C ARG A 398 -14.84 -16.20 -18.34
N GLU A 399 -14.22 -16.08 -19.52
CA GLU A 399 -12.77 -15.90 -19.66
C GLU A 399 -12.40 -14.47 -20.06
N GLY A 400 -13.21 -13.84 -20.92
CA GLY A 400 -12.99 -12.48 -21.38
C GLY A 400 -13.34 -11.43 -20.31
N SER A 401 -12.58 -10.34 -20.28
CA SER A 401 -12.88 -9.22 -19.38
C SER A 401 -14.18 -8.50 -19.78
N LEU A 402 -14.99 -8.14 -18.79
CA LEU A 402 -16.21 -7.37 -18.94
C LEU A 402 -15.94 -6.08 -19.73
N PRO A 403 -16.70 -5.80 -20.81
CA PRO A 403 -16.54 -4.58 -21.57
C PRO A 403 -16.67 -3.33 -20.71
N ARG A 404 -15.90 -2.28 -21.02
CA ARG A 404 -15.90 -1.00 -20.28
C ARG A 404 -17.30 -0.41 -20.08
N GLY A 405 -18.17 -0.54 -21.08
CA GLY A 405 -19.55 -0.10 -21.03
C GLY A 405 -20.45 -0.86 -20.04
N LYS A 406 -20.02 -2.00 -19.50
CA LYS A 406 -20.74 -2.76 -18.46
C LYS A 406 -20.10 -2.62 -17.06
N GLN A 407 -18.93 -2.02 -16.96
CA GLN A 407 -18.23 -1.77 -15.69
C GLN A 407 -18.83 -0.57 -14.93
N THR A 408 -18.43 -0.35 -13.67
CA THR A 408 -18.78 0.88 -12.92
C THR A 408 -17.58 1.39 -12.11
N LEU A 409 -17.66 2.61 -11.61
CA LEU A 409 -16.75 3.10 -10.57
C LEU A 409 -17.19 2.53 -9.22
N SER A 410 -16.25 1.94 -8.48
CA SER A 410 -16.51 1.22 -7.24
C SER A 410 -15.47 1.61 -6.17
N PRO A 411 -15.90 1.89 -4.93
CA PRO A 411 -14.99 1.97 -3.78
C PRO A 411 -14.33 0.62 -3.43
N SER A 412 -14.80 -0.49 -4.00
CA SER A 412 -14.40 -1.89 -3.69
C SER A 412 -14.81 -2.33 -2.27
N ASP A 413 -14.47 -1.55 -1.24
CA ASP A 413 -14.84 -1.79 0.16
C ASP A 413 -16.04 -0.92 0.59
N PHE A 414 -17.12 -0.97 -0.20
CA PHE A 414 -18.30 -0.13 0.00
C PHE A 414 -19.28 -0.73 1.02
N GLY A 415 -19.72 0.07 1.99
CA GLY A 415 -20.70 -0.33 2.98
C GLY A 415 -20.84 0.65 4.13
N PHE A 416 -21.75 0.35 5.06
CA PHE A 416 -22.01 1.16 6.24
C PHE A 416 -20.88 1.14 7.28
N HIS A 417 -20.00 0.13 7.25
CA HIS A 417 -18.77 0.09 8.06
C HIS A 417 -17.78 1.23 7.70
N ASN A 418 -17.90 1.73 6.47
CA ASN A 418 -17.17 2.86 5.93
C ASN A 418 -18.11 4.08 5.71
N ALA A 419 -19.12 4.22 6.56
CA ALA A 419 -20.06 5.35 6.56
C ALA A 419 -20.14 6.02 7.94
N LEU A 420 -20.18 7.36 7.92
CA LEU A 420 -20.45 8.18 9.10
C LEU A 420 -21.77 8.92 8.91
N ARG A 421 -22.61 8.93 9.94
CA ARG A 421 -23.89 9.64 9.96
C ARG A 421 -23.82 10.87 10.84
N ASN A 422 -24.27 11.99 10.30
CA ASN A 422 -24.47 13.23 11.05
C ASN A 422 -25.75 13.91 10.57
N ASP A 423 -26.65 14.25 11.49
CA ASP A 423 -27.95 14.88 11.20
C ASP A 423 -28.73 14.20 10.05
N GLY A 424 -28.76 12.86 10.06
CA GLY A 424 -29.45 12.05 9.05
C GLY A 424 -28.75 11.93 7.70
N LYS A 425 -27.63 12.63 7.48
CA LYS A 425 -26.82 12.53 6.26
C LYS A 425 -25.67 11.56 6.42
N ILE A 426 -25.39 10.79 5.37
CA ILE A 426 -24.26 9.87 5.31
C ILE A 426 -23.10 10.49 4.54
N THR A 427 -21.91 10.36 5.10
CA THR A 427 -20.64 10.54 4.40
C THR A 427 -19.94 9.19 4.31
N PHE A 428 -19.64 8.76 3.09
CA PHE A 428 -18.84 7.57 2.82
C PHE A 428 -17.36 7.93 2.89
N ILE A 429 -16.55 7.06 3.48
CA ILE A 429 -15.11 7.24 3.67
C ILE A 429 -14.36 6.00 3.17
N ASP A 430 -13.02 6.06 3.20
CA ASP A 430 -12.13 4.93 2.88
C ASP A 430 -12.14 4.50 1.41
N PHE A 431 -11.60 5.38 0.55
CA PHE A 431 -11.54 5.17 -0.91
C PHE A 431 -10.19 4.62 -1.39
N GLU A 432 -9.40 4.02 -0.50
CA GLU A 432 -8.05 3.50 -0.79
C GLU A 432 -8.02 2.34 -1.81
N TYR A 433 -9.18 1.77 -2.11
CA TYR A 433 -9.35 0.68 -3.08
C TYR A 433 -10.15 1.08 -4.33
N PHE A 434 -10.48 2.36 -4.47
CA PHE A 434 -11.39 2.87 -5.51
C PHE A 434 -10.87 2.65 -6.93
N GLY A 435 -11.78 2.30 -7.84
CA GLY A 435 -11.49 2.25 -9.27
C GLY A 435 -12.60 1.60 -10.06
N TRP A 436 -12.28 1.17 -11.29
CA TRP A 436 -13.21 0.46 -12.17
C TRP A 436 -13.34 -1.02 -11.80
N ASP A 437 -14.57 -1.53 -11.86
CA ASP A 437 -14.88 -2.93 -11.53
C ASP A 437 -16.19 -3.41 -12.19
N ASP A 438 -16.51 -4.70 -12.09
CA ASP A 438 -17.85 -5.21 -12.37
C ASP A 438 -18.80 -4.78 -11.22
N PRO A 439 -19.96 -4.13 -11.52
CA PRO A 439 -20.97 -3.82 -10.50
C PRO A 439 -21.47 -5.04 -9.71
N VAL A 440 -21.32 -6.26 -10.25
CA VAL A 440 -21.62 -7.50 -9.53
C VAL A 440 -20.80 -7.62 -8.24
N LYS A 441 -19.51 -7.27 -8.29
CA LYS A 441 -18.65 -7.31 -7.10
C LYS A 441 -19.13 -6.33 -6.03
N LEU A 442 -19.41 -5.09 -6.42
CA LEU A 442 -19.94 -4.06 -5.51
C LEU A 442 -21.25 -4.53 -4.85
N THR A 443 -22.12 -5.17 -5.63
CA THR A 443 -23.41 -5.66 -5.14
C THR A 443 -23.22 -6.81 -4.15
N ALA A 444 -22.39 -7.80 -4.50
CA ALA A 444 -22.13 -8.98 -3.69
C ALA A 444 -21.33 -8.66 -2.42
N ASP A 445 -20.26 -7.88 -2.52
CA ASP A 445 -19.41 -7.54 -1.38
C ASP A 445 -20.21 -6.77 -0.31
N PHE A 446 -21.14 -5.88 -0.68
CA PHE A 446 -22.02 -5.20 0.27
C PHE A 446 -22.85 -6.17 1.13
N LEU A 447 -23.30 -7.29 0.55
CA LEU A 447 -24.12 -8.33 1.21
C LEU A 447 -23.30 -9.37 1.99
N TRP A 448 -22.02 -9.53 1.63
CA TRP A 448 -21.11 -10.50 2.25
C TRP A 448 -20.15 -9.88 3.25
N HIS A 449 -19.94 -8.57 3.26
CA HIS A 449 -18.92 -7.95 4.07
C HIS A 449 -19.11 -8.23 5.59
N PRO A 450 -18.07 -8.70 6.32
CA PRO A 450 -18.19 -9.18 7.70
C PRO A 450 -18.54 -8.11 8.73
N ALA A 451 -18.32 -6.84 8.41
CA ALA A 451 -18.64 -5.71 9.29
C ALA A 451 -20.03 -5.11 9.00
N MET A 452 -20.80 -5.73 8.11
CA MET A 452 -22.14 -5.29 7.75
C MET A 452 -23.18 -6.13 8.51
N GLU A 453 -23.85 -5.51 9.48
CA GLU A 453 -25.00 -6.10 10.18
C GLU A 453 -26.30 -5.68 9.47
N LEU A 454 -26.59 -6.31 8.34
CA LEU A 454 -27.80 -6.03 7.56
C LEU A 454 -28.95 -6.93 8.00
N ASN A 455 -30.13 -6.34 8.22
CA ASN A 455 -31.35 -7.12 8.35
C ASN A 455 -31.82 -7.64 6.95
N PRO A 456 -32.67 -8.67 6.90
CA PRO A 456 -33.12 -9.25 5.63
C PRO A 456 -33.84 -8.25 4.71
N GLU A 457 -34.54 -7.26 5.27
CA GLU A 457 -35.25 -6.24 4.48
C GLU A 457 -34.27 -5.31 3.75
N ILE A 458 -33.21 -4.83 4.43
CA ILE A 458 -32.17 -4.02 3.81
C ILE A 458 -31.45 -4.79 2.71
N SER A 459 -31.09 -6.07 2.97
CA SER A 459 -30.43 -6.92 1.99
C SER A 459 -31.27 -7.11 0.72
N ALA A 460 -32.57 -7.42 0.87
CA ALA A 460 -33.48 -7.61 -0.26
C ALA A 460 -33.69 -6.31 -1.04
N GLN A 461 -33.80 -5.17 -0.36
CA GLN A 461 -33.96 -3.87 -1.02
C GLN A 461 -32.68 -3.42 -1.73
N TRP A 462 -31.51 -3.71 -1.18
CA TRP A 462 -30.22 -3.46 -1.83
C TRP A 462 -30.11 -4.23 -3.15
N GLU A 463 -30.33 -5.54 -3.12
CA GLU A 463 -30.26 -6.39 -4.30
C GLU A 463 -31.26 -5.93 -5.37
N LYS A 464 -32.50 -5.65 -4.98
CA LYS A 464 -33.52 -5.10 -5.88
C LYS A 464 -33.10 -3.77 -6.50
N ALA A 465 -32.50 -2.88 -5.72
CA ALA A 465 -32.02 -1.60 -6.22
C ALA A 465 -30.88 -1.76 -7.22
N MET A 466 -29.92 -2.65 -6.96
CA MET A 466 -28.80 -2.90 -7.88
C MET A 466 -29.27 -3.56 -9.18
N LEU A 467 -30.19 -4.53 -9.12
CA LEU A 467 -30.83 -5.13 -10.30
C LEU A 467 -31.53 -4.09 -11.17
N GLY A 468 -32.20 -3.11 -10.54
CA GLY A 468 -32.83 -2.00 -11.25
C GLY A 468 -31.81 -1.03 -11.85
N LEU A 469 -30.78 -0.65 -11.08
CA LEU A 469 -29.77 0.33 -11.50
C LEU A 469 -28.93 -0.16 -12.68
N PHE A 470 -28.55 -1.44 -12.68
CA PHE A 470 -27.68 -2.03 -13.71
C PHE A 470 -28.45 -2.79 -14.79
N SER A 471 -29.77 -2.59 -14.91
CA SER A 471 -30.63 -3.30 -15.87
C SER A 471 -30.30 -3.04 -17.34
N GLY A 472 -29.48 -2.02 -17.64
CA GLY A 472 -28.97 -1.75 -18.99
C GLY A 472 -27.98 -2.82 -19.48
N ASP A 473 -27.44 -3.64 -18.59
CA ASP A 473 -26.69 -4.85 -18.93
C ASP A 473 -27.59 -6.08 -18.76
N PRO A 474 -28.02 -6.73 -19.85
CA PRO A 474 -28.97 -7.85 -19.79
C PRO A 474 -28.41 -9.05 -19.02
N ASP A 475 -27.09 -9.18 -18.92
CA ASP A 475 -26.41 -10.29 -18.26
C ASP A 475 -26.12 -10.02 -16.78
N PHE A 476 -26.38 -8.81 -16.28
CA PHE A 476 -26.02 -8.42 -14.90
C PHE A 476 -26.64 -9.36 -13.86
N ALA A 477 -27.94 -9.65 -13.99
CA ALA A 477 -28.65 -10.51 -13.04
C ALA A 477 -28.10 -11.95 -13.04
N VAL A 478 -27.81 -12.49 -14.23
CA VAL A 478 -27.24 -13.84 -14.39
C VAL A 478 -25.82 -13.90 -13.82
N ARG A 479 -24.98 -12.89 -14.11
CA ARG A 479 -23.63 -12.80 -13.51
C ARG A 479 -23.69 -12.66 -12.00
N LEU A 480 -24.59 -11.83 -11.47
CA LEU A 480 -24.76 -11.68 -10.03
C LEU A 480 -25.16 -13.00 -9.39
N HIS A 481 -26.14 -13.68 -9.96
CA HIS A 481 -26.60 -14.97 -9.47
C HIS A 481 -25.47 -16.03 -9.44
N ALA A 482 -24.70 -16.14 -10.52
CA ALA A 482 -23.55 -17.04 -10.59
C ALA A 482 -22.41 -16.63 -9.63
N ALA A 483 -22.17 -15.34 -9.43
CA ALA A 483 -21.04 -14.84 -8.65
C ALA A 483 -21.28 -14.83 -7.13
N MET A 484 -22.53 -14.68 -6.69
CA MET A 484 -22.89 -14.57 -5.28
C MET A 484 -22.26 -15.66 -4.37
N PRO A 485 -22.35 -16.96 -4.69
CA PRO A 485 -21.73 -18.00 -3.86
C PRO A 485 -20.18 -17.94 -3.91
N LEU A 486 -19.59 -17.62 -5.07
CA LEU A 486 -18.14 -17.45 -5.22
C LEU A 486 -17.61 -16.31 -4.34
N TYR A 487 -18.31 -15.17 -4.28
CA TYR A 487 -17.94 -14.07 -3.38
C TYR A 487 -18.07 -14.46 -1.90
N GLY A 488 -19.08 -15.25 -1.54
CA GLY A 488 -19.18 -15.81 -0.19
C GLY A 488 -17.96 -16.65 0.20
N LEU A 489 -17.49 -17.51 -0.71
CA LEU A 489 -16.27 -18.31 -0.52
C LEU A 489 -14.99 -17.46 -0.55
N ARG A 490 -14.94 -16.42 -1.38
CA ARG A 490 -13.85 -15.41 -1.37
C ARG A 490 -13.75 -14.75 0.00
N TRP A 491 -14.87 -14.36 0.61
CA TRP A 491 -14.88 -13.79 1.96
C TRP A 491 -14.50 -14.80 3.03
N ALA A 492 -14.89 -16.07 2.90
CA ALA A 492 -14.41 -17.14 3.78
C ALA A 492 -12.88 -17.23 3.80
N MET A 493 -12.22 -17.08 2.64
CA MET A 493 -10.75 -17.02 2.56
C MET A 493 -10.17 -15.71 3.09
N ILE A 494 -10.81 -14.56 2.84
CA ILE A 494 -10.32 -13.25 3.30
C ILE A 494 -10.27 -13.17 4.83
N VAL A 495 -11.28 -13.68 5.53
CA VAL A 495 -11.27 -13.66 7.01
C VAL A 495 -10.15 -14.54 7.58
N LEU A 496 -9.76 -15.61 6.88
CA LEU A 496 -8.64 -16.47 7.25
C LEU A 496 -7.27 -15.87 6.98
N ASN A 497 -7.17 -14.64 6.43
CA ASN A 497 -5.88 -13.98 6.28
C ASN A 497 -5.12 -13.85 7.63
N GLU A 498 -5.79 -13.98 8.79
CA GLU A 498 -5.16 -14.05 10.13
C GLU A 498 -4.16 -15.22 10.29
N PHE A 499 -4.27 -16.26 9.47
CA PHE A 499 -3.30 -17.36 9.42
C PHE A 499 -2.06 -17.05 8.60
N LEU A 500 -2.07 -15.96 7.81
CA LEU A 500 -0.94 -15.57 6.97
C LEU A 500 0.10 -14.79 7.78
N PRO A 501 1.41 -14.97 7.49
CA PRO A 501 2.48 -14.29 8.20
C PRO A 501 2.39 -12.76 8.06
N GLY A 502 2.75 -12.05 9.14
CA GLY A 502 2.84 -10.59 9.18
C GLY A 502 1.50 -9.83 9.12
N LEU A 503 0.34 -10.50 9.11
CA LEU A 503 -0.94 -9.78 9.15
C LEU A 503 -1.28 -9.29 10.56
N SER A 504 -1.09 -10.13 11.58
CA SER A 504 -1.35 -9.78 12.97
C SER A 504 -0.57 -8.53 13.35
N GLU A 505 0.74 -8.51 13.09
CA GLU A 505 1.63 -7.35 13.25
C GLU A 505 1.08 -6.08 12.58
N ARG A 506 0.69 -6.15 11.30
CA ARG A 506 0.09 -5.02 10.58
C ARG A 506 -1.19 -4.51 11.25
N ARG A 507 -2.04 -5.41 11.76
CA ARG A 507 -3.27 -5.04 12.48
C ARG A 507 -2.97 -4.38 13.82
N ARG A 508 -1.98 -4.88 14.58
CA ARG A 508 -1.53 -4.22 15.83
C ARG A 508 -1.03 -2.81 15.54
N ASP A 509 -0.24 -2.70 14.48
CA ASP A 509 0.35 -1.45 14.05
C ASP A 509 -0.69 -0.44 13.59
N ALA A 510 -1.75 -0.86 12.90
CA ALA A 510 -2.84 0.02 12.46
C ALA A 510 -3.82 0.36 13.60
N GLY A 511 -4.29 -0.65 14.35
CA GLY A 511 -5.41 -0.54 15.29
C GLY A 511 -5.06 -0.12 16.72
N GLY A 512 -3.77 -0.19 17.11
CA GLY A 512 -3.32 0.05 18.48
C GLY A 512 -3.44 -1.18 19.39
N ALA A 513 -2.88 -1.10 20.60
CA ALA A 513 -2.53 -2.22 21.50
C ALA A 513 -3.67 -3.11 22.05
N TYR A 514 -4.89 -3.02 21.53
CA TYR A 514 -5.98 -3.96 21.83
C TYR A 514 -5.86 -5.19 20.93
N CYS A 515 -4.82 -5.98 21.15
CA CYS A 515 -4.61 -7.22 20.41
C CYS A 515 -5.15 -8.39 21.22
N ARG A 516 -6.20 -9.03 20.70
CA ARG A 516 -6.54 -10.38 21.15
C ARG A 516 -5.34 -11.30 20.96
N ASP A 517 -5.28 -12.33 21.78
CA ASP A 517 -4.34 -13.42 21.58
C ASP A 517 -4.43 -13.93 20.13
N PRO A 518 -3.31 -14.10 19.40
CA PRO A 518 -3.34 -14.50 18.00
C PRO A 518 -4.08 -15.81 17.75
N ASP A 519 -4.04 -16.75 18.69
CA ASP A 519 -4.74 -18.04 18.54
C ASP A 519 -6.24 -17.85 18.75
N GLU A 520 -6.66 -17.08 19.75
CA GLU A 520 -8.07 -16.68 19.91
C GLU A 520 -8.60 -15.96 18.66
N ALA A 521 -7.83 -15.03 18.10
CA ALA A 521 -8.20 -14.31 16.89
C ALA A 521 -8.38 -15.26 15.69
N ARG A 522 -7.46 -16.21 15.51
CA ARG A 522 -7.53 -17.25 14.47
C ARG A 522 -8.76 -18.12 14.62
N ASP A 523 -9.08 -18.57 15.84
CA ASP A 523 -10.26 -19.39 16.12
C ASP A 523 -11.55 -18.64 15.79
N ILE A 524 -11.63 -17.36 16.14
CA ILE A 524 -12.77 -16.51 15.77
C ILE A 524 -12.91 -16.38 14.26
N GLN A 525 -11.81 -16.15 13.53
CA GLN A 525 -11.88 -16.06 12.07
C GLN A 525 -12.22 -17.40 11.42
N LEU A 526 -11.73 -18.52 11.96
CA LEU A 526 -12.09 -19.86 11.48
C LEU A 526 -13.57 -20.14 11.68
N GLY A 527 -14.13 -19.74 12.83
CA GLY A 527 -15.58 -19.80 13.07
C GLY A 527 -16.38 -18.93 12.10
N LYS A 528 -15.88 -17.75 11.71
CA LYS A 528 -16.49 -16.92 10.67
C LYS A 528 -16.45 -17.59 9.30
N ALA A 529 -15.30 -18.14 8.90
CA ALA A 529 -15.14 -18.84 7.62
C ALA A 529 -16.13 -20.01 7.48
N LYS A 530 -16.32 -20.80 8.54
CA LYS A 530 -17.33 -21.87 8.59
C LYS A 530 -18.74 -21.34 8.33
N ARG A 531 -19.14 -20.24 8.98
CA ARG A 531 -20.46 -19.62 8.76
C ARG A 531 -20.64 -19.11 7.33
N TYR A 532 -19.60 -18.60 6.68
CA TYR A 532 -19.66 -18.25 5.26
C TYR A 532 -19.95 -19.48 4.41
N CYS A 533 -19.20 -20.58 4.60
CA CYS A 533 -19.43 -21.83 3.88
C CYS A 533 -20.84 -22.39 4.12
N GLU A 534 -21.36 -22.33 5.35
CA GLU A 534 -22.74 -22.73 5.67
C GLU A 534 -23.77 -21.89 4.90
N ARG A 535 -23.61 -20.56 4.90
CA ARG A 535 -24.51 -19.65 4.16
C ARG A 535 -24.44 -19.89 2.65
N VAL A 536 -23.24 -20.13 2.10
CA VAL A 536 -23.07 -20.50 0.68
C VAL A 536 -23.75 -21.83 0.37
N LYS A 537 -23.54 -22.86 1.20
CA LYS A 537 -24.16 -24.18 1.03
C LYS A 537 -25.69 -24.11 1.04
N GLN A 538 -26.27 -23.25 1.87
CA GLN A 538 -27.72 -23.01 1.89
C GLN A 538 -28.25 -22.32 0.63
N SER A 539 -27.39 -21.60 -0.11
CA SER A 539 -27.78 -20.93 -1.36
C SER A 539 -27.72 -21.84 -2.60
N ILE A 540 -27.01 -22.98 -2.54
CA ILE A 540 -26.85 -23.88 -3.70
C ILE A 540 -28.17 -24.32 -4.34
N PRO A 541 -29.23 -24.72 -3.58
CA PRO A 541 -30.50 -25.11 -4.19
C PRO A 541 -31.16 -24.00 -5.02
N THR A 542 -30.82 -22.73 -4.77
CA THR A 542 -31.33 -21.61 -5.56
C THR A 542 -30.57 -21.40 -6.87
N LEU A 543 -29.35 -21.95 -6.99
CA LEU A 543 -28.52 -21.89 -8.20
C LEU A 543 -28.94 -22.92 -9.25
N THR A 544 -29.52 -24.04 -8.84
CA THR A 544 -29.89 -25.16 -9.72
C THR A 544 -31.30 -25.05 -10.30
N VAL A 545 -32.07 -24.02 -9.89
CA VAL A 545 -33.48 -23.81 -10.28
C VAL A 545 -33.66 -22.59 -11.19
N ALA A 546 -32.59 -21.84 -11.48
CA ALA A 546 -32.61 -20.59 -12.24
C ALA A 546 -32.38 -20.77 -13.74
#